data_AF-A0A2V1C2B6-F1
#
_entry.id   AF-A0A2V1C2B6-F1
#
_cell.length_a   1.000
_cell.length_b   1.000
_cell.length_c   1.000
_cell.angle_alpha   90.00
_cell.angle_beta   90.00
_cell.angle_gamma   90.00
#
_symmetry.space_group_name_H-M   'P 1'
#
loop_
_entity.id
_entity.type
_entity.pdbx_description
1 polymer ?
#
loop_
_entity_poly.entity_id
_entity_poly.type
_entity_poly.pdbx_seq_one_letter_code
_entity_poly.pdbx_strand_id
1 'polypeptide(L)'
;MHLSRLERIVQLRGGWNTFDNNETLRCQLFGVDLAGACRRDSRARFPMMPEALIQEAHSTNHSPSIGAYGISPFLASCMNLYIQDPLLLKAFHDLSIAINYVNRKSRRGEQWVNIKFFVFWIDAIVHGLVEQEFLDKSNVLQEFTRLGVLLFLLKIRRYCGQLGVSMGCSNAKLRSFVSRQRLLGFAVSTEKILLWALFMGLLESREKSDQDCYIKMMTEIAYEIGFWSWAETLAAAKKVVWIQDAFDAEVKCRDRFEVVLNGLIIWHLSKTHNED
;
A
#
# COMPACT_ATOMS: atom_id res chain seq x y z
N MET A 1 17.69 14.72 11.74
CA MET A 1 18.34 15.23 12.96
C MET A 1 17.51 15.03 14.25
N HIS A 2 16.19 14.81 14.21
CA HIS A 2 15.37 14.65 15.44
C HIS A 2 15.34 13.24 16.05
N LEU A 3 15.31 12.16 15.24
CA LEU A 3 15.15 10.79 15.76
C LEU A 3 16.40 10.24 16.48
N SER A 4 17.61 10.69 16.12
CA SER A 4 18.83 10.31 16.86
C SER A 4 18.83 10.84 18.29
N ARG A 5 18.18 12.00 18.55
CA ARG A 5 17.99 12.52 19.90
C ARG A 5 16.99 11.67 20.69
N LEU A 6 15.89 11.25 20.05
CA LEU A 6 14.91 10.36 20.67
C LEU A 6 15.54 9.02 21.06
N GLU A 7 16.31 8.42 20.16
CA GLU A 7 17.08 7.21 20.43
C GLU A 7 18.05 7.42 21.59
N ARG A 8 18.78 8.55 21.64
CA ARG A 8 19.67 8.85 22.77
C ARG A 8 18.90 8.98 24.09
N ILE A 9 17.72 9.58 24.10
CA ILE A 9 16.85 9.67 25.29
C ILE A 9 16.43 8.27 25.76
N VAL A 10 16.02 7.41 24.82
CA VAL A 10 15.68 6.00 25.11
C VAL A 10 16.87 5.26 25.72
N GLN A 11 18.08 5.41 25.16
CA GLN A 11 19.28 4.80 25.70
C GLN A 11 19.64 5.32 27.10
N LEU A 12 19.52 6.63 27.34
CA LEU A 12 19.74 7.24 28.66
C LEU A 12 18.71 6.80 29.71
N ARG A 13 17.52 6.33 29.28
CA ARG A 13 16.50 5.74 30.17
C ARG A 13 16.72 4.26 30.47
N GLY A 14 17.78 3.66 29.92
CA GLY A 14 18.12 2.24 30.11
C GLY A 14 17.80 1.35 28.90
N GLY A 15 17.45 1.94 27.75
CA GLY A 15 17.22 1.23 26.48
C GLY A 15 15.75 1.00 26.17
N TRP A 16 15.48 0.28 25.08
CA TRP A 16 14.09 0.05 24.62
C TRP A 16 13.26 -0.79 25.60
N ASN A 17 13.89 -1.79 26.24
CA ASN A 17 13.21 -2.74 27.12
C ASN A 17 12.72 -2.09 28.44
N THR A 18 13.21 -0.92 28.81
CA THR A 18 12.71 -0.22 30.01
C THR A 18 11.27 0.24 29.88
N PHE A 19 10.72 0.23 28.66
CA PHE A 19 9.33 0.56 28.38
C PHE A 19 8.41 -0.66 28.31
N ASP A 20 8.90 -1.88 28.59
CA ASP A 20 8.08 -3.11 28.52
C ASP A 20 6.87 -3.05 29.47
N ASN A 21 7.00 -2.38 30.62
CA ASN A 21 5.93 -2.17 31.60
C ASN A 21 5.04 -0.94 31.29
N ASN A 22 5.31 -0.21 30.21
CA ASN A 22 4.54 0.97 29.81
C ASN A 22 4.19 0.90 28.32
N GLU A 23 3.20 0.06 28.00
CA GLU A 23 2.69 -0.18 26.65
C GLU A 23 2.36 1.14 25.93
N THR A 24 1.72 2.08 26.60
CA THR A 24 1.32 3.36 25.99
C THR A 24 2.52 4.17 25.50
N LEU A 25 3.55 4.34 26.34
CA LEU A 25 4.75 5.06 25.96
C LEU A 25 5.51 4.33 24.86
N ARG A 26 5.57 3.00 24.93
CA ARG A 26 6.20 2.17 23.90
C ARG A 26 5.53 2.35 22.53
N CYS A 27 4.18 2.29 22.50
CA CYS A 27 3.38 2.53 21.30
C CYS A 27 3.63 3.93 20.72
N GLN A 28 3.71 4.97 21.57
CA GLN A 28 4.00 6.33 21.13
C GLN A 28 5.39 6.47 20.52
N LEU A 29 6.43 5.93 21.19
CA LEU A 29 7.81 5.98 20.68
C LEU A 29 7.95 5.24 19.34
N PHE A 30 7.33 4.07 19.24
CA PHE A 30 7.29 3.28 18.01
C PHE A 30 6.57 4.02 16.89
N GLY A 31 5.38 4.58 17.16
CA GLY A 31 4.63 5.33 16.16
C GLY A 31 5.39 6.56 15.64
N VAL A 32 6.10 7.28 16.52
CA VAL A 32 6.93 8.44 16.13
C VAL A 32 8.10 8.02 15.23
N ASP A 33 8.81 6.96 15.60
CA ASP A 33 9.92 6.44 14.80
C ASP A 33 9.47 5.87 13.46
N LEU A 34 8.41 5.04 13.48
CA LEU A 34 7.83 4.45 12.28
C LEU A 34 7.32 5.53 11.32
N ALA A 35 6.66 6.58 11.81
CA ALA A 35 6.25 7.71 10.97
C ALA A 35 7.46 8.40 10.32
N GLY A 36 8.58 8.53 11.05
CA GLY A 36 9.81 9.10 10.50
C GLY A 36 10.54 8.17 9.52
N ALA A 37 10.44 6.85 9.72
CA ALA A 37 10.90 5.81 8.78
C ALA A 37 10.10 5.86 7.47
N CYS A 38 8.76 5.85 7.56
CA CYS A 38 7.83 6.00 6.44
C CYS A 38 8.15 7.22 5.56
N ARG A 39 8.32 8.41 6.18
CA ARG A 39 8.59 9.65 5.44
C ARG A 39 9.88 9.61 4.62
N ARG A 40 10.84 8.79 5.02
CA ARG A 40 12.16 8.68 4.40
C ARG A 40 12.34 7.38 3.61
N ASP A 41 11.30 6.54 3.56
CA ASP A 41 11.38 5.15 3.06
C ASP A 41 12.63 4.45 3.60
N SER A 42 12.83 4.51 4.93
CA SER A 42 14.03 4.01 5.60
C SER A 42 13.66 3.09 6.74
N ARG A 43 14.56 2.21 7.16
CA ARG A 43 14.39 1.37 8.34
C ARG A 43 14.03 2.17 9.60
N ALA A 44 13.11 1.63 10.39
CA ALA A 44 12.83 2.10 11.76
C ALA A 44 14.04 1.82 12.69
N ARG A 45 14.25 2.67 13.69
CA ARG A 45 15.32 2.54 14.70
C ARG A 45 14.90 1.66 15.86
N PHE A 46 13.64 1.72 16.25
CA PHE A 46 13.10 0.88 17.32
C PHE A 46 12.58 -0.44 16.75
N PRO A 47 12.77 -1.55 17.50
CA PRO A 47 12.29 -2.84 17.05
C PRO A 47 10.77 -2.88 17.04
N MET A 48 10.22 -3.83 16.28
CA MET A 48 8.79 -4.09 16.25
C MET A 48 8.26 -4.40 17.67
N MET A 49 6.96 -4.19 17.87
CA MET A 49 6.30 -4.61 19.10
C MET A 49 6.51 -6.12 19.34
N PRO A 50 6.66 -6.56 20.60
CA PRO A 50 6.77 -7.97 20.93
C PRO A 50 5.64 -8.78 20.29
N GLU A 51 5.99 -9.89 19.66
CA GLU A 51 5.02 -10.76 18.96
C GLU A 51 3.87 -11.18 19.88
N ALA A 52 4.15 -11.41 21.17
CA ALA A 52 3.12 -11.73 22.15
C ALA A 52 2.01 -10.67 22.24
N LEU A 53 2.35 -9.37 22.18
CA LEU A 53 1.37 -8.29 22.23
C LEU A 53 0.56 -8.20 20.92
N ILE A 54 1.21 -8.50 19.79
CA ILE A 54 0.56 -8.58 18.48
C ILE A 54 -0.47 -9.73 18.50
N GLN A 55 -0.04 -10.92 18.93
CA GLN A 55 -0.90 -12.10 19.04
C GLN A 55 -2.05 -11.91 20.05
N GLU A 56 -1.77 -11.28 21.19
CA GLU A 56 -2.82 -10.93 22.15
C GLU A 56 -3.85 -10.03 21.50
N ALA A 57 -3.42 -8.94 20.84
CA ALA A 57 -4.31 -8.03 20.12
C ALA A 57 -5.08 -8.74 18.99
N HIS A 58 -4.53 -9.79 18.39
CA HIS A 58 -5.23 -10.60 17.39
C HIS A 58 -6.32 -11.47 18.02
N SER A 59 -6.07 -12.00 19.22
CA SER A 59 -7.01 -12.87 19.95
C SER A 59 -8.16 -12.12 20.63
N THR A 60 -7.90 -10.94 21.20
CA THR A 60 -8.89 -10.18 21.98
C THR A 60 -9.91 -9.46 21.12
N ASN A 61 -9.57 -9.12 19.88
CA ASN A 61 -10.40 -8.31 18.99
C ASN A 61 -11.49 -9.14 18.28
N HIS A 62 -12.21 -10.03 18.99
CA HIS A 62 -13.30 -10.88 18.44
C HIS A 62 -13.10 -11.21 16.96
N SER A 63 -11.88 -11.65 16.63
CA SER A 63 -11.51 -11.89 15.25
C SER A 63 -12.50 -12.93 14.79
N PRO A 64 -13.37 -12.61 13.82
CA PRO A 64 -14.25 -13.62 13.28
C PRO A 64 -13.32 -14.75 12.80
N SER A 65 -13.69 -15.99 13.11
CA SER A 65 -12.83 -17.17 12.97
C SER A 65 -11.95 -17.05 11.72
N ILE A 66 -10.63 -16.97 11.94
CA ILE A 66 -9.60 -16.64 10.94
C ILE A 66 -9.74 -17.48 9.65
N GLY A 67 -10.38 -18.66 9.73
CA GLY A 67 -10.67 -19.53 8.60
C GLY A 67 -11.73 -19.06 7.59
N ALA A 68 -12.51 -18.01 7.85
CA ALA A 68 -13.56 -17.55 6.91
C ALA A 68 -13.13 -16.40 5.97
N TYR A 69 -11.94 -15.82 6.18
CA TYR A 69 -11.49 -14.59 5.51
C TYR A 69 -10.35 -14.91 4.56
N GLY A 70 -10.70 -15.46 3.40
CA GLY A 70 -9.73 -15.78 2.35
C GLY A 70 -9.27 -14.52 1.61
N ILE A 71 -7.97 -14.48 1.33
CA ILE A 71 -7.44 -13.71 0.20
C ILE A 71 -8.24 -14.08 -1.05
N SER A 72 -8.58 -13.11 -1.92
CA SER A 72 -9.31 -13.41 -3.15
C SER A 72 -8.56 -14.50 -3.94
N PRO A 73 -9.23 -15.49 -4.56
CA PRO A 73 -8.54 -16.53 -5.32
C PRO A 73 -7.59 -15.94 -6.39
N PHE A 74 -7.96 -14.79 -6.94
CA PHE A 74 -7.13 -14.00 -7.85
C PHE A 74 -5.83 -13.54 -7.18
N LEU A 75 -5.91 -12.87 -6.03
CA LEU A 75 -4.72 -12.39 -5.33
C LEU A 75 -3.85 -13.55 -4.85
N ALA A 76 -4.45 -14.64 -4.36
CA ALA A 76 -3.71 -15.85 -3.96
C ALA A 76 -2.92 -16.45 -5.14
N SER A 77 -3.56 -16.54 -6.31
CA SER A 77 -2.89 -17.01 -7.54
C SER A 77 -1.77 -16.06 -7.98
N CYS A 78 -2.02 -14.74 -7.98
CA CYS A 78 -1.01 -13.76 -8.36
C CYS A 78 0.19 -13.76 -7.40
N MET A 79 -0.08 -13.87 -6.11
CA MET A 79 0.97 -13.92 -5.08
C MET A 79 1.85 -15.16 -5.24
N ASN A 80 1.25 -16.34 -5.36
CA ASN A 80 2.00 -17.59 -5.47
C ASN A 80 2.87 -17.67 -6.74
N LEU A 81 2.45 -17.00 -7.83
CA LEU A 81 3.16 -17.05 -9.10
C LEU A 81 4.26 -15.99 -9.21
N TYR A 82 4.04 -14.80 -8.66
CA TYR A 82 4.88 -13.64 -8.99
C TYR A 82 5.52 -12.95 -7.76
N ILE A 83 4.98 -13.14 -6.56
CA ILE A 83 5.53 -12.56 -5.33
C ILE A 83 6.19 -13.67 -4.53
N GLN A 84 7.51 -13.79 -4.69
CA GLN A 84 8.30 -14.82 -4.00
C GLN A 84 8.82 -14.37 -2.63
N ASP A 85 8.74 -13.07 -2.33
CA ASP A 85 9.25 -12.54 -1.08
C ASP A 85 8.31 -12.90 0.09
N PRO A 86 8.82 -13.62 1.12
CA PRO A 86 7.98 -14.10 2.22
C PRO A 86 7.39 -12.97 3.08
N LEU A 87 8.06 -11.81 3.15
CA LEU A 87 7.57 -10.67 3.93
C LEU A 87 6.40 -10.00 3.22
N LEU A 88 6.46 -9.85 1.89
CA LEU A 88 5.33 -9.36 1.10
C LEU A 88 4.14 -10.32 1.18
N LEU A 89 4.37 -11.64 1.08
CA LEU A 89 3.32 -12.64 1.23
C LEU A 89 2.64 -12.53 2.62
N LYS A 90 3.44 -12.42 3.69
CA LYS A 90 2.92 -12.19 5.05
C LYS A 90 2.15 -10.88 5.14
N ALA A 91 2.68 -9.80 4.56
CA ALA A 91 2.05 -8.49 4.58
C ALA A 91 0.66 -8.52 3.92
N PHE A 92 0.48 -9.20 2.79
CA PHE A 92 -0.83 -9.35 2.16
C PHE A 92 -1.80 -10.21 2.97
N HIS A 93 -1.29 -11.29 3.57
CA HIS A 93 -2.09 -12.11 4.46
C HIS A 93 -2.63 -11.26 5.62
N ASP A 94 -1.75 -10.55 6.33
CA ASP A 94 -2.13 -9.69 7.46
C ASP A 94 -3.02 -8.53 7.02
N LEU A 95 -2.77 -7.97 5.83
CA LEU A 95 -3.59 -6.93 5.22
C LEU A 95 -5.00 -7.41 4.92
N SER A 96 -5.16 -8.65 4.44
CA SER A 96 -6.49 -9.21 4.14
C SER A 96 -7.35 -9.29 5.40
N ILE A 97 -6.75 -9.65 6.54
CA ILE A 97 -7.43 -9.68 7.83
C ILE A 97 -7.79 -8.26 8.29
N ALA A 98 -6.83 -7.34 8.20
CA ALA A 98 -7.04 -5.93 8.56
C ALA A 98 -8.15 -5.26 7.72
N ILE A 99 -8.19 -5.49 6.40
CA ILE A 99 -9.24 -4.98 5.51
C ILE A 99 -10.61 -5.52 5.91
N ASN A 100 -10.71 -6.80 6.23
CA ASN A 100 -11.98 -7.40 6.64
C ASN A 100 -12.47 -6.83 7.97
N TYR A 101 -11.56 -6.64 8.94
CA TYR A 101 -11.87 -5.91 10.15
C TYR A 101 -12.37 -4.50 9.83
N VAL A 102 -11.67 -3.79 8.93
CA VAL A 102 -12.03 -2.42 8.57
C VAL A 102 -13.41 -2.33 7.92
N ASN A 103 -13.68 -3.19 6.94
CA ASN A 103 -14.96 -3.26 6.23
C ASN A 103 -16.11 -3.62 7.19
N ARG A 104 -15.92 -4.58 8.09
CA ARG A 104 -16.93 -4.96 9.10
C ARG A 104 -17.28 -3.77 9.98
N LYS A 105 -16.26 -3.07 10.47
CA LYS A 105 -16.43 -1.92 11.36
C LYS A 105 -17.12 -0.75 10.66
N SER A 106 -16.71 -0.47 9.41
CA SER A 106 -17.32 0.52 8.53
C SER A 106 -18.81 0.26 8.32
N ARG A 107 -19.20 -0.97 7.96
CA ARG A 107 -20.61 -1.37 7.77
C ARG A 107 -21.48 -1.22 9.01
N ARG A 108 -20.89 -1.29 10.20
CA ARG A 108 -21.60 -1.13 11.48
C ARG A 108 -21.64 0.33 11.95
N GLY A 109 -20.96 1.25 11.27
CA GLY A 109 -20.84 2.64 11.71
C GLY A 109 -20.08 2.80 13.03
N GLU A 110 -19.25 1.82 13.40
CA GLU A 110 -18.49 1.84 14.65
C GLU A 110 -17.32 2.84 14.57
N GLN A 111 -17.10 3.63 15.64
CA GLN A 111 -16.04 4.64 15.66
C GLN A 111 -14.62 4.06 15.69
N TRP A 112 -13.70 4.72 14.99
CA TRP A 112 -12.28 4.39 14.98
C TRP A 112 -11.54 4.94 16.20
N VAL A 113 -11.69 4.28 17.35
CA VAL A 113 -11.00 4.70 18.62
C VAL A 113 -9.95 3.68 19.09
N ASN A 114 -9.73 2.60 18.33
CA ASN A 114 -8.86 1.52 18.77
C ASN A 114 -7.41 1.74 18.33
N ILE A 115 -6.61 2.43 19.16
CA ILE A 115 -5.17 2.64 18.91
C ILE A 115 -4.41 1.31 18.78
N LYS A 116 -4.84 0.27 19.50
CA LYS A 116 -4.23 -1.06 19.46
C LYS A 116 -4.39 -1.71 18.09
N PHE A 117 -5.50 -1.48 17.39
CA PHE A 117 -5.66 -1.96 16.01
C PHE A 117 -4.57 -1.40 15.10
N PHE A 118 -4.27 -0.11 15.17
CA PHE A 118 -3.22 0.48 14.34
C PHE A 118 -1.85 -0.04 14.70
N VAL A 119 -1.49 0.04 15.98
CA VAL A 119 -0.13 -0.28 16.40
C VAL A 119 0.20 -1.75 16.15
N PHE A 120 -0.74 -2.66 16.42
CA PHE A 120 -0.46 -4.10 16.33
C PHE A 120 -0.77 -4.72 14.98
N TRP A 121 -1.67 -4.14 14.18
CA TRP A 121 -1.95 -4.66 12.83
C TRP A 121 -1.28 -3.82 11.75
N ILE A 122 -1.73 -2.57 11.60
CA ILE A 122 -1.35 -1.72 10.46
C ILE A 122 0.13 -1.34 10.54
N ASP A 123 0.59 -0.91 11.71
CA ASP A 123 1.94 -0.42 11.94
C ASP A 123 2.95 -1.56 11.97
N ALA A 124 2.57 -2.76 12.40
CA ALA A 124 3.40 -3.95 12.30
C ALA A 124 3.68 -4.32 10.83
N ILE A 125 2.64 -4.30 9.97
CA ILE A 125 2.82 -4.54 8.53
C ILE A 125 3.73 -3.46 7.92
N VAL A 126 3.45 -2.18 8.22
CA VAL A 126 4.26 -1.08 7.68
C VAL A 126 5.70 -1.17 8.15
N HIS A 127 5.94 -1.51 9.42
CA HIS A 127 7.31 -1.70 9.96
C HIS A 127 8.06 -2.74 9.14
N GLY A 128 7.50 -3.94 8.97
CA GLY A 128 8.14 -4.99 8.16
C GLY A 128 8.43 -4.56 6.72
N LEU A 129 7.56 -3.76 6.10
CA LEU A 129 7.73 -3.29 4.72
C LEU A 129 8.74 -2.15 4.57
N VAL A 130 8.89 -1.26 5.56
CA VAL A 130 9.89 -0.17 5.49
C VAL A 130 11.30 -0.64 5.85
N GLU A 131 11.45 -1.81 6.45
CA GLU A 131 12.78 -2.42 6.66
C GLU A 131 13.36 -3.03 5.38
N GLN A 132 12.55 -3.23 4.34
CA GLN A 132 12.95 -3.85 3.09
C GLN A 132 13.13 -2.82 1.98
N GLU A 133 14.19 -2.98 1.20
CA GLU A 133 14.37 -2.28 -0.06
C GLU A 133 14.69 -3.30 -1.16
N PHE A 134 13.85 -3.39 -2.18
CA PHE A 134 14.08 -4.26 -3.33
C PHE A 134 14.73 -3.46 -4.46
N LEU A 135 16.01 -3.14 -4.30
CA LEU A 135 16.75 -2.29 -5.27
C LEU A 135 17.28 -3.05 -6.49
N ASP A 136 17.25 -4.38 -6.48
CA ASP A 136 17.69 -5.19 -7.62
C ASP A 136 16.66 -5.14 -8.76
N LYS A 137 17.15 -5.05 -10.00
CA LYS A 137 16.34 -5.09 -11.23
C LYS A 137 15.56 -6.40 -11.37
N SER A 138 16.02 -7.48 -10.73
CA SER A 138 15.28 -8.74 -10.68
C SER A 138 14.02 -8.68 -9.81
N ASN A 139 13.94 -7.72 -8.88
CA ASN A 139 12.91 -7.63 -7.84
C ASN A 139 11.98 -6.42 -8.01
N VAL A 140 11.83 -5.95 -9.25
CA VAL A 140 11.06 -4.73 -9.55
C VAL A 140 9.60 -4.87 -9.15
N LEU A 141 9.00 -6.02 -9.43
CA LEU A 141 7.61 -6.27 -9.06
C LEU A 141 7.43 -6.22 -7.54
N GLN A 142 8.37 -6.78 -6.79
CA GLN A 142 8.38 -6.79 -5.34
C GLN A 142 8.46 -5.36 -4.81
N GLU A 143 9.30 -4.51 -5.41
CA GLU A 143 9.36 -3.09 -5.03
C GLU A 143 8.06 -2.34 -5.36
N PHE A 144 7.48 -2.55 -6.55
CA PHE A 144 6.18 -1.96 -6.92
C PHE A 144 5.09 -2.36 -5.95
N THR A 145 5.07 -3.65 -5.61
CA THR A 145 4.10 -4.24 -4.69
C THR A 145 4.28 -3.67 -3.29
N ARG A 146 5.52 -3.60 -2.78
CA ARG A 146 5.87 -3.00 -1.48
C ARG A 146 5.39 -1.56 -1.41
N LEU A 147 5.70 -0.75 -2.42
CA LEU A 147 5.29 0.66 -2.49
C LEU A 147 3.77 0.81 -2.57
N GLY A 148 3.09 -0.01 -3.38
CA GLY A 148 1.64 -0.03 -3.47
C GLY A 148 0.98 -0.37 -2.13
N VAL A 149 1.50 -1.37 -1.41
CA VAL A 149 0.99 -1.76 -0.07
C VAL A 149 1.24 -0.66 0.95
N LEU A 150 2.41 0.00 0.94
CA LEU A 150 2.70 1.13 1.84
C LEU A 150 1.75 2.32 1.61
N LEU A 151 1.45 2.65 0.35
CA LEU A 151 0.51 3.72 -0.02
C LEU A 151 -0.94 3.33 0.36
N PHE A 152 -1.32 2.08 0.16
CA PHE A 152 -2.61 1.55 0.59
C PHE A 152 -2.79 1.61 2.12
N LEU A 153 -1.79 1.16 2.89
CA LEU A 153 -1.79 1.21 4.35
C LEU A 153 -1.82 2.65 4.87
N LEU A 154 -1.12 3.57 4.21
CA LEU A 154 -1.21 5.01 4.50
C LEU A 154 -2.65 5.50 4.38
N LYS A 155 -3.36 5.11 3.33
CA LYS A 155 -4.75 5.48 3.15
C LYS A 155 -5.63 4.97 4.29
N ILE A 156 -5.48 3.69 4.65
CA ILE A 156 -6.22 3.09 5.76
C ILE A 156 -5.97 3.86 7.05
N ARG A 157 -4.72 4.19 7.36
CA ARG A 157 -4.37 4.98 8.55
C ARG A 157 -5.17 6.29 8.60
N ARG A 158 -5.23 7.03 7.49
CA ARG A 158 -5.98 8.30 7.42
C ARG A 158 -7.48 8.10 7.45
N TYR A 159 -8.00 7.09 6.75
CA TYR A 159 -9.42 6.75 6.75
C TYR A 159 -9.92 6.47 8.18
N CYS A 160 -9.11 5.79 8.97
CA CYS A 160 -9.42 5.49 10.36
C CYS A 160 -8.99 6.61 11.35
N GLY A 161 -8.59 7.79 10.86
CA GLY A 161 -8.40 9.00 11.68
C GLY A 161 -6.97 9.31 12.13
N GLN A 162 -5.95 8.55 11.71
CA GLN A 162 -4.57 8.85 12.06
C GLN A 162 -4.04 10.08 11.28
N LEU A 163 -3.59 11.09 12.02
CA LEU A 163 -3.07 12.34 11.46
C LEU A 163 -1.55 12.29 11.25
N GLY A 164 -1.03 13.19 10.40
CA GLY A 164 0.41 13.41 10.24
C GLY A 164 1.18 12.31 9.50
N VAL A 165 0.47 11.34 8.90
CA VAL A 165 1.08 10.27 8.11
C VAL A 165 1.38 10.77 6.70
N SER A 166 2.62 10.59 6.24
CA SER A 166 3.07 10.99 4.90
C SER A 166 4.01 9.94 4.33
N MET A 167 3.79 9.58 3.06
CA MET A 167 4.62 8.69 2.26
C MET A 167 5.06 9.37 0.96
N GLY A 168 5.33 10.68 1.01
CA GLY A 168 5.76 11.44 -0.17
C GLY A 168 6.99 10.82 -0.85
N CYS A 169 7.91 10.24 -0.06
CA CYS A 169 9.06 9.50 -0.56
C CYS A 169 8.65 8.24 -1.34
N SER A 170 7.78 7.39 -0.79
CA SER A 170 7.30 6.18 -1.47
C SER A 170 6.53 6.51 -2.75
N ASN A 171 5.72 7.58 -2.76
CA ASN A 171 5.02 8.04 -3.95
C ASN A 171 6.01 8.53 -5.04
N ALA A 172 7.00 9.37 -4.66
CA ALA A 172 8.04 9.81 -5.57
C ALA A 172 8.89 8.66 -6.11
N LYS A 173 9.21 7.68 -5.26
CA LYS A 173 9.93 6.46 -5.62
C LYS A 173 9.12 5.65 -6.64
N LEU A 174 7.84 5.41 -6.36
CA LEU A 174 6.93 4.73 -7.28
C LEU A 174 6.93 5.40 -8.66
N ARG A 175 6.70 6.72 -8.73
CA ARG A 175 6.76 7.45 -10.01
C ARG A 175 8.09 7.29 -10.73
N SER A 176 9.20 7.44 -10.00
CA SER A 176 10.54 7.30 -10.56
C SER A 176 10.78 5.89 -11.10
N PHE A 177 10.27 4.86 -10.43
CA PHE A 177 10.38 3.48 -10.90
C PHE A 177 9.63 3.28 -12.21
N VAL A 178 8.36 3.70 -12.26
CA VAL A 178 7.54 3.57 -13.48
C VAL A 178 8.13 4.37 -14.64
N SER A 179 8.60 5.59 -14.38
CA SER A 179 9.14 6.46 -15.44
C SER A 179 10.44 5.93 -16.04
N ARG A 180 11.24 5.20 -15.25
CA ARG A 180 12.55 4.68 -15.70
C ARG A 180 12.46 3.30 -16.32
N GLN A 181 11.45 2.53 -15.96
CA GLN A 181 11.29 1.18 -16.48
C GLN A 181 10.26 1.18 -17.59
N ARG A 182 10.68 0.74 -18.78
CA ARG A 182 9.71 0.27 -19.76
C ARG A 182 9.06 -0.96 -19.14
N LEU A 183 7.82 -0.80 -18.69
CA LEU A 183 7.02 -1.87 -18.08
C LEU A 183 6.70 -3.02 -19.04
N LEU A 184 7.17 -2.92 -20.29
CA LEU A 184 7.06 -3.92 -21.33
C LEU A 184 7.70 -5.24 -20.88
N GLY A 185 6.91 -6.31 -20.90
CA GLY A 185 7.38 -7.68 -20.67
C GLY A 185 6.96 -8.31 -19.34
N PHE A 186 6.14 -7.63 -18.54
CA PHE A 186 5.47 -8.28 -17.41
C PHE A 186 4.33 -9.19 -17.89
N ALA A 187 4.00 -10.21 -17.09
CA ALA A 187 2.81 -11.02 -17.36
C ALA A 187 1.53 -10.22 -17.04
N VAL A 188 0.41 -10.50 -17.71
CA VAL A 188 -0.88 -9.81 -17.52
C VAL A 188 -1.33 -9.72 -16.06
N SER A 189 -1.08 -10.76 -15.28
CA SER A 189 -1.40 -10.78 -13.84
C SER A 189 -0.55 -9.80 -13.02
N THR A 190 0.71 -9.63 -13.41
CA THR A 190 1.64 -8.65 -12.82
C THR A 190 1.22 -7.21 -13.12
N GLU A 191 0.73 -6.98 -14.35
CA GLU A 191 0.25 -5.66 -14.78
C GLU A 191 -0.98 -5.21 -13.99
N LYS A 192 -1.83 -6.13 -13.51
CA LYS A 192 -2.95 -5.80 -12.61
C LYS A 192 -2.50 -5.34 -11.22
N ILE A 193 -1.46 -5.96 -10.66
CA ILE A 193 -0.86 -5.51 -9.38
C ILE A 193 -0.23 -4.14 -9.56
N LEU A 194 0.47 -3.94 -10.68
CA LEU A 194 1.07 -2.66 -11.02
C LEU A 194 0.01 -1.57 -11.18
N LEU A 195 -1.05 -1.85 -11.95
CA LEU A 195 -2.19 -0.95 -12.11
C LEU A 195 -2.78 -0.56 -10.75
N TRP A 196 -2.97 -1.53 -9.85
CA TRP A 196 -3.42 -1.27 -8.49
C TRP A 196 -2.44 -0.38 -7.70
N ALA A 197 -1.13 -0.63 -7.79
CA ALA A 197 -0.14 0.20 -7.11
C ALA A 197 -0.14 1.64 -7.64
N LEU A 198 -0.32 1.83 -8.95
CA LEU A 198 -0.49 3.15 -9.56
C LEU A 198 -1.76 3.86 -9.10
N PHE A 199 -2.88 3.13 -8.94
CA PHE A 199 -4.09 3.67 -8.33
C PHE A 199 -3.80 4.21 -6.92
N MET A 200 -3.02 3.46 -6.12
CA MET A 200 -2.64 3.93 -4.78
C MET A 200 -1.78 5.19 -4.85
N GLY A 201 -0.83 5.25 -5.79
CA GLY A 201 -0.05 6.47 -6.04
C GLY A 201 -0.90 7.67 -6.47
N LEU A 202 -1.87 7.44 -7.37
CA LEU A 202 -2.81 8.46 -7.83
C LEU A 202 -3.64 9.04 -6.68
N LEU A 203 -4.19 8.16 -5.83
CA LEU A 203 -5.02 8.55 -4.69
C LEU A 203 -4.23 9.27 -3.59
N GLU A 204 -2.94 8.99 -3.50
CA GLU A 204 -2.02 9.66 -2.57
C GLU A 204 -1.43 10.97 -3.13
N SER A 205 -1.57 11.21 -4.43
CA SER A 205 -1.01 12.38 -5.10
C SER A 205 -1.88 13.62 -4.87
N ARG A 206 -1.25 14.66 -4.31
CA ARG A 206 -1.91 15.95 -4.03
C ARG A 206 -1.82 16.92 -5.21
N GLU A 207 -0.73 16.85 -5.97
CA GLU A 207 -0.47 17.77 -7.07
C GLU A 207 -1.10 17.24 -8.35
N LYS A 208 -1.72 18.14 -9.14
CA LYS A 208 -2.35 17.77 -10.40
C LYS A 208 -1.36 17.15 -11.39
N SER A 209 -0.15 17.68 -11.47
CA SER A 209 0.95 17.14 -12.28
C SER A 209 1.27 15.69 -11.94
N ASP A 210 1.31 15.36 -10.65
CA ASP A 210 1.57 14.00 -10.17
C ASP A 210 0.42 13.07 -10.55
N GLN A 211 -0.83 13.53 -10.36
CA GLN A 211 -2.02 12.78 -10.75
C GLN A 211 -2.06 12.52 -12.25
N ASP A 212 -1.79 13.53 -13.07
CA ASP A 212 -1.80 13.41 -14.54
C ASP A 212 -0.71 12.43 -15.02
N CYS A 213 0.45 12.41 -14.36
CA CYS A 213 1.49 11.40 -14.58
C CYS A 213 0.97 9.98 -14.29
N TYR A 214 0.34 9.76 -13.13
CA TYR A 214 -0.25 8.46 -12.79
C TYR A 214 -1.35 8.03 -13.76
N ILE A 215 -2.26 8.94 -14.12
CA ILE A 215 -3.34 8.67 -15.07
C ILE A 215 -2.75 8.21 -16.41
N LYS A 216 -1.72 8.90 -16.92
CA LYS A 216 -1.06 8.50 -18.16
C LYS A 216 -0.50 7.08 -18.06
N MET A 217 0.29 6.79 -17.02
CA MET A 217 0.92 5.48 -16.82
C MET A 217 -0.13 4.36 -16.65
N MET A 218 -1.20 4.62 -15.90
CA MET A 218 -2.31 3.68 -15.73
C MET A 218 -3.03 3.40 -17.05
N THR A 219 -3.20 4.43 -17.88
CA THR A 219 -3.89 4.30 -19.17
C THR A 219 -3.07 3.48 -20.16
N GLU A 220 -1.76 3.69 -20.20
CA GLU A 220 -0.84 2.91 -21.02
C GLU A 220 -0.90 1.42 -20.65
N ILE A 221 -0.81 1.10 -19.36
CA ILE A 221 -0.93 -0.30 -18.89
C ILE A 221 -2.32 -0.87 -19.17
N ALA A 222 -3.38 -0.10 -18.91
CA ALA A 222 -4.75 -0.54 -19.17
C ALA A 222 -4.95 -0.88 -20.65
N TYR A 223 -4.41 -0.06 -21.54
CA TYR A 223 -4.41 -0.32 -22.98
C TYR A 223 -3.63 -1.59 -23.33
N GLU A 224 -2.43 -1.77 -22.77
CA GLU A 224 -1.58 -2.95 -23.02
C GLU A 224 -2.25 -4.27 -22.59
N ILE A 225 -3.01 -4.26 -21.49
CA ILE A 225 -3.77 -5.43 -21.02
C ILE A 225 -5.16 -5.59 -21.67
N GLY A 226 -5.49 -4.74 -22.64
CA GLY A 226 -6.76 -4.79 -23.38
C GLY A 226 -7.97 -4.34 -22.57
N PHE A 227 -7.79 -3.40 -21.64
CA PHE A 227 -8.90 -2.69 -21.00
C PHE A 227 -9.20 -1.40 -21.76
N TRP A 228 -10.44 -1.30 -22.22
CA TRP A 228 -10.89 -0.25 -23.14
C TRP A 228 -11.76 0.79 -22.42
N SER A 229 -11.92 0.65 -21.11
CA SER A 229 -12.72 1.56 -20.31
C SER A 229 -12.16 1.78 -18.90
N TRP A 230 -12.55 2.92 -18.33
CA TRP A 230 -12.33 3.22 -16.92
C TRP A 230 -12.93 2.15 -16.00
N ALA A 231 -14.14 1.68 -16.31
CA ALA A 231 -14.86 0.71 -15.49
C ALA A 231 -14.13 -0.64 -15.41
N GLU A 232 -13.64 -1.15 -16.53
CA GLU A 232 -12.84 -2.39 -16.57
C GLU A 232 -11.53 -2.24 -15.80
N THR A 233 -10.84 -1.12 -16.02
CA THR A 233 -9.57 -0.78 -15.36
C THR A 233 -9.74 -0.72 -13.83
N LEU A 234 -10.75 0.00 -13.36
CA LEU A 234 -11.07 0.09 -11.93
C LEU A 234 -11.50 -1.26 -11.37
N ALA A 235 -12.35 -2.01 -12.08
CA ALA A 235 -12.80 -3.33 -11.64
C ALA A 235 -11.63 -4.32 -11.51
N ALA A 236 -10.62 -4.23 -12.38
CA ALA A 236 -9.42 -5.04 -12.28
C ALA A 236 -8.57 -4.66 -11.06
N ALA A 237 -8.34 -3.36 -10.81
CA ALA A 237 -7.61 -2.90 -9.63
C ALA A 237 -8.30 -3.32 -8.32
N LYS A 238 -9.64 -3.26 -8.27
CA LYS A 238 -10.43 -3.69 -7.11
C LYS A 238 -10.31 -5.17 -6.77
N LYS A 239 -9.88 -6.03 -7.70
CA LYS A 239 -9.70 -7.48 -7.47
C LYS A 239 -8.45 -7.81 -6.64
N VAL A 240 -7.50 -6.87 -6.52
CA VAL A 240 -6.28 -7.02 -5.71
C VAL A 240 -6.64 -6.86 -4.23
N VAL A 241 -6.64 -5.63 -3.72
CA VAL A 241 -7.14 -5.28 -2.38
C VAL A 241 -7.83 -3.91 -2.42
N TRP A 242 -9.01 -3.82 -1.80
CA TRP A 242 -9.83 -2.60 -1.85
C TRP A 242 -10.77 -2.47 -0.66
N ILE A 243 -10.97 -1.24 -0.19
CA ILE A 243 -11.97 -0.85 0.82
C ILE A 243 -12.93 0.13 0.16
N GLN A 244 -14.08 -0.37 -0.28
CA GLN A 244 -15.06 0.40 -1.07
C GLN A 244 -15.33 1.78 -0.45
N ASP A 245 -15.65 1.83 0.85
CA ASP A 245 -16.02 3.06 1.56
C ASP A 245 -14.87 4.07 1.68
N ALA A 246 -13.63 3.59 1.69
CA ALA A 246 -12.45 4.44 1.87
C ALA A 246 -11.94 5.02 0.55
N PHE A 247 -12.13 4.31 -0.57
CA PHE A 247 -11.50 4.67 -1.84
C PHE A 247 -12.49 5.18 -2.88
N ASP A 248 -13.71 4.66 -2.98
CA ASP A 248 -14.61 4.98 -4.10
C ASP A 248 -14.99 6.47 -4.18
N ALA A 249 -15.16 7.13 -3.03
CA ALA A 249 -15.53 8.55 -2.97
C ALA A 249 -14.44 9.49 -3.53
N GLU A 250 -13.20 9.02 -3.57
CA GLU A 250 -12.04 9.84 -3.93
C GLU A 250 -11.60 9.68 -5.38
N VAL A 251 -12.08 8.64 -6.04
CA VAL A 251 -11.68 8.32 -7.40
C VAL A 251 -12.44 9.22 -8.38
N LYS A 252 -11.97 10.46 -8.52
CA LYS A 252 -12.56 11.53 -9.38
C LYS A 252 -11.66 11.85 -10.58
N CYS A 253 -11.18 10.82 -11.27
CA CYS A 253 -10.25 10.96 -12.39
C CYS A 253 -10.71 10.30 -13.68
N ARG A 254 -11.96 9.80 -13.72
CA ARG A 254 -12.55 9.13 -14.88
C ARG A 254 -12.39 9.94 -16.17
N ASP A 255 -12.84 11.18 -16.19
CA ASP A 255 -12.87 12.00 -17.41
C ASP A 255 -11.45 12.21 -17.98
N ARG A 256 -10.48 12.46 -17.09
CA ARG A 256 -9.07 12.61 -17.48
C ARG A 256 -8.49 11.31 -18.04
N PHE A 257 -8.82 10.17 -17.45
CA PHE A 257 -8.38 8.86 -17.93
C PHE A 257 -8.98 8.54 -19.30
N GLU A 258 -10.28 8.74 -19.49
CA GLU A 258 -10.95 8.45 -20.78
C GLU A 258 -10.39 9.30 -21.92
N VAL A 259 -10.05 10.57 -21.67
CA VAL A 259 -9.38 11.43 -22.66
C VAL A 259 -8.04 10.85 -23.11
N VAL A 260 -7.20 10.40 -22.17
CA VAL A 260 -5.89 9.81 -22.51
C VAL A 260 -6.07 8.48 -23.25
N LEU A 261 -7.02 7.65 -22.82
CA LEU A 261 -7.26 6.33 -23.41
C LEU A 261 -7.71 6.44 -24.87
N ASN A 262 -8.66 7.32 -25.14
CA ASN A 262 -9.14 7.59 -26.49
C ASN A 262 -8.02 8.09 -27.40
N GLY A 263 -7.11 8.93 -26.87
CA GLY A 263 -5.94 9.39 -27.60
C GLY A 263 -5.00 8.26 -28.01
N LEU A 264 -4.75 7.29 -27.12
CA LEU A 264 -3.93 6.11 -27.42
C LEU A 264 -4.57 5.21 -28.47
N ILE A 265 -5.88 4.98 -28.37
CA ILE A 265 -6.65 4.17 -29.33
C ILE A 265 -6.57 4.79 -30.73
N ILE A 266 -6.87 6.09 -30.86
CA ILE A 266 -6.83 6.79 -32.16
C ILE A 266 -5.41 6.74 -32.75
N TRP A 267 -4.39 6.97 -31.93
CA TRP A 267 -3.00 6.91 -32.37
C TRP A 267 -2.64 5.52 -32.92
N HIS A 268 -3.05 4.45 -32.24
CA HIS A 268 -2.77 3.09 -32.69
C HIS A 268 -3.49 2.76 -34.01
N LEU A 269 -4.78 3.10 -34.13
CA LEU A 269 -5.55 2.91 -35.37
C LEU A 269 -4.96 3.70 -36.56
N SER A 270 -4.41 4.88 -36.30
CA SER A 270 -3.76 5.67 -37.35
C SER A 270 -2.44 5.07 -37.85
N LYS A 271 -1.76 4.28 -37.02
CA LYS A 271 -0.52 3.59 -37.42
C LYS A 271 -0.80 2.36 -38.26
N THR A 272 -1.79 1.56 -37.87
CA THR A 272 -2.15 0.34 -38.62
C THR A 272 -2.62 0.66 -40.03
N HIS A 273 -3.29 1.80 -40.25
CA HIS A 273 -3.74 2.22 -41.59
C HIS A 273 -2.64 2.76 -42.51
N ASN A 274 -1.46 3.10 -42.01
CA ASN A 274 -0.34 3.59 -42.83
C ASN A 274 0.63 2.47 -43.25
N GLU A 275 0.39 1.24 -42.81
CA GLU A 275 1.24 0.07 -43.10
C GLU A 275 0.60 -0.90 -44.12
N ASP A 276 -0.62 -0.59 -44.60
CA ASP A 276 -1.35 -1.29 -45.68
C ASP A 276 -1.28 -0.48 -47.00
#